data_AF-A0A336M309-F1
#
_entry.id   AF-A0A336M309-F1
#
_cell.length_a   1.000
_cell.length_b   1.000
_cell.length_c   1.000
_cell.angle_alpha   90.00
_cell.angle_beta   90.00
_cell.angle_gamma   90.00
#
_symmetry.space_group_name_H-M   'P 1'
#
loop_
_entity.id
_entity.type
_entity.pdbx_description
1 polymer ?
#
loop_
_entity_poly.entity_id
_entity_poly.type
_entity_poly.pdbx_seq_one_letter_code
_entity_poly.pdbx_strand_id
1 'polypeptide(L)'
;MHLASEVTSTTTNSNTEKPSNGPATNNNNNNSTSNNNNNSTNSNSSNANSPLTAENLAERTIDSLLAEHPGELVKTGCPHVVCTTLPTHWRSNKTLPIAFKVIALGDVPDGTLVTVMAGNDENFCGELRNCTSIMKNQVAKFNDLRFVGRSGRGE
;
A
#
# COMPACT_ATOMS: atom_id res chain seq x y z
N MET A 1 11.87 1.42 9.78
CA MET A 1 10.54 0.78 9.86
C MET A 1 10.00 0.50 8.47
N HIS A 2 10.32 -0.66 7.89
CA HIS A 2 9.63 -1.17 6.70
C HIS A 2 8.43 -1.99 7.17
N LEU A 3 7.22 -1.57 6.80
CA LEU A 3 6.00 -2.29 7.13
C LEU A 3 5.80 -3.36 6.06
N ALA A 4 6.16 -4.60 6.34
CA ALA A 4 5.78 -5.73 5.49
C ALA A 4 4.34 -6.11 5.79
N SER A 5 3.48 -6.04 4.78
CA SER A 5 2.09 -6.51 4.83
C SER A 5 1.98 -7.77 3.98
N GLU A 6 1.96 -8.94 4.62
CA GLU A 6 1.54 -10.17 3.95
C GLU A 6 0.05 -10.43 4.24
N VAL A 7 -0.73 -10.58 3.18
CA VAL A 7 -2.13 -11.00 3.23
C VAL A 7 -2.18 -12.43 2.69
N THR A 8 -2.36 -13.42 3.56
CA THR A 8 -2.57 -14.81 3.14
C THR A 8 -4.06 -15.11 3.17
N SER A 9 -4.66 -15.25 1.99
CA SER A 9 -6.01 -15.77 1.80
C SER A 9 -5.92 -17.24 1.39
N THR A 10 -6.28 -18.16 2.30
CA THR A 10 -6.38 -19.59 1.97
C THR A 10 -7.80 -19.90 1.51
N THR A 11 -7.98 -20.28 0.24
CA THR A 11 -9.21 -20.90 -0.25
C THR A 11 -8.84 -22.19 -0.96
N THR A 12 -9.17 -23.32 -0.35
CA THR A 12 -9.06 -24.66 -0.94
C THR A 12 -10.23 -24.87 -1.90
N ASN A 13 -9.95 -24.85 -3.21
CA ASN A 13 -10.89 -25.36 -4.22
C ASN A 13 -10.20 -26.46 -5.03
N SER A 14 -10.57 -27.70 -4.72
CA SER A 14 -10.40 -28.86 -5.58
C SER A 14 -11.48 -28.82 -6.65
N ASN A 15 -11.10 -28.63 -7.92
CA ASN A 15 -11.79 -29.25 -9.05
C ASN A 15 -10.89 -29.29 -10.30
N THR A 16 -10.90 -30.47 -10.87
CA THR A 16 -10.30 -30.95 -12.13
C THR A 16 -10.81 -30.19 -13.36
N GLU A 17 -9.94 -29.87 -14.30
CA GLU A 17 -10.23 -29.93 -15.75
C GLU A 17 -8.95 -29.77 -16.61
N LYS A 18 -8.87 -30.57 -17.68
CA LYS A 18 -7.76 -30.72 -18.65
C LYS A 18 -8.32 -30.34 -20.03
N PRO A 19 -7.58 -29.64 -20.91
CA PRO A 19 -7.29 -30.19 -22.26
C PRO A 19 -5.92 -29.72 -22.83
N SER A 20 -5.04 -30.61 -23.33
CA SER A 20 -4.81 -31.06 -24.72
C SER A 20 -4.11 -30.08 -25.69
N ASN A 21 -3.01 -30.57 -26.27
CA ASN A 21 -2.06 -29.98 -27.22
C ASN A 21 -2.62 -29.59 -28.62
N GLY A 22 -1.93 -28.66 -29.29
CA GLY A 22 -1.84 -28.58 -30.76
C GLY A 22 -1.22 -27.26 -31.27
N PRO A 23 -0.16 -27.27 -32.11
CA PRO A 23 0.55 -26.05 -32.56
C PRO A 23 0.06 -25.55 -33.93
N ALA A 24 0.15 -24.23 -34.19
CA ALA A 24 -0.02 -23.66 -35.52
C ALA A 24 0.97 -22.52 -35.82
N THR A 25 1.41 -22.53 -37.07
CA THR A 25 2.59 -21.92 -37.71
C THR A 25 2.37 -20.45 -38.10
N ASN A 26 3.42 -19.64 -37.87
CA ASN A 26 4.05 -18.66 -38.78
C ASN A 26 3.23 -17.94 -39.88
N ASN A 27 3.26 -16.59 -39.92
CA ASN A 27 3.75 -15.81 -41.08
C ASN A 27 3.67 -14.27 -40.91
N ASN A 28 4.87 -13.67 -40.91
CA ASN A 28 5.39 -12.56 -41.73
C ASN A 28 4.62 -11.24 -42.03
N ASN A 29 5.40 -10.18 -41.78
CA ASN A 29 5.67 -8.97 -42.59
C ASN A 29 4.61 -7.88 -42.76
N ASN A 30 4.95 -6.66 -42.32
CA ASN A 30 5.43 -5.67 -43.29
C ASN A 30 6.25 -4.53 -42.65
N ASN A 31 7.29 -4.17 -43.40
CA ASN A 31 8.25 -3.11 -43.18
C ASN A 31 7.66 -1.77 -43.68
N SER A 32 7.92 -0.67 -42.98
CA SER A 32 8.02 0.65 -43.63
C SER A 32 8.83 1.61 -42.76
N THR A 33 9.96 1.98 -43.35
CA THR A 33 10.90 3.02 -42.93
C THR A 33 10.21 4.38 -42.90
N SER A 34 10.44 5.17 -41.86
CA SER A 34 10.35 6.63 -41.94
C SER A 34 11.33 7.26 -40.97
N ASN A 35 12.28 7.99 -41.58
CA ASN A 35 13.16 8.95 -40.93
C ASN A 35 12.33 9.98 -40.14
N ASN A 36 12.83 10.42 -38.98
CA ASN A 36 13.29 11.80 -38.85
C ASN A 36 13.98 12.07 -37.50
N ASN A 37 15.04 12.86 -37.61
CA ASN A 37 15.76 13.54 -36.55
C ASN A 37 14.83 14.21 -35.54
N ASN A 38 15.23 14.23 -34.27
CA ASN A 38 15.01 15.39 -33.40
C ASN A 38 16.16 15.54 -32.41
N ASN A 39 16.91 16.61 -32.61
CA ASN A 39 17.69 17.26 -31.56
C ASN A 39 16.71 18.07 -30.69
N SER A 40 17.09 18.30 -29.44
CA SER A 40 16.60 19.35 -28.53
C SER A 40 15.70 18.93 -27.36
N THR A 41 16.14 19.47 -26.22
CA THR A 41 15.39 19.96 -25.07
C THR A 41 14.80 18.95 -24.10
N ASN A 42 15.51 18.85 -22.97
CA ASN A 42 15.03 18.44 -21.66
C ASN A 42 13.87 19.34 -21.23
N SER A 43 12.67 19.04 -21.70
CA SER A 43 11.42 19.44 -21.09
C SER A 43 10.88 18.21 -20.37
N ASN A 44 10.76 18.27 -19.05
CA ASN A 44 9.89 17.38 -18.28
C ASN A 44 8.46 17.59 -18.79
N SER A 45 8.16 16.93 -19.90
CA SER A 45 6.83 16.81 -20.45
C SER A 45 6.08 15.90 -19.50
N SER A 46 5.19 16.49 -18.70
CA SER A 46 4.09 15.77 -18.07
C SER A 46 3.39 14.99 -19.18
N ASN A 47 3.70 13.70 -19.27
CA ASN A 47 3.24 12.84 -20.34
C ASN A 47 1.72 12.66 -20.18
N ALA A 48 0.94 13.51 -20.85
CA ALA A 48 -0.53 13.54 -20.82
C ALA A 48 -1.18 12.31 -21.49
N ASN A 49 -0.38 11.28 -21.80
CA ASN A 49 -0.80 10.05 -22.47
C ASN A 49 -0.63 8.81 -21.58
N SER A 50 -0.43 8.96 -20.26
CA SER A 50 -0.44 7.80 -19.36
C SER A 50 -1.87 7.24 -19.31
N PRO A 51 -2.10 5.95 -19.62
CA PRO A 51 -3.44 5.37 -19.61
C PRO A 51 -4.09 5.57 -18.24
N LEU A 52 -5.39 5.87 -18.24
CA LEU A 52 -6.21 5.98 -17.02
C LEU A 52 -6.39 4.59 -16.41
N THR A 53 -5.33 4.09 -15.78
CA THR A 53 -5.35 2.87 -14.99
C THR A 53 -5.91 3.19 -13.60
N ALA A 54 -6.51 2.18 -12.96
CA ALA A 54 -6.97 2.29 -11.58
C ALA A 54 -5.84 2.72 -10.62
N GLU A 55 -4.61 2.30 -10.92
CA GLU A 55 -3.40 2.65 -10.19
C GLU A 55 -3.09 4.16 -10.26
N ASN A 56 -3.09 4.75 -11.46
CA ASN A 56 -2.87 6.19 -11.64
C ASN A 56 -3.95 7.05 -10.94
N LEU A 57 -5.18 6.54 -10.81
CA LEU A 57 -6.25 7.21 -10.07
C LEU A 57 -6.05 7.11 -8.56
N ALA A 58 -5.63 5.95 -8.06
CA ALA A 58 -5.30 5.76 -6.66
C ALA A 58 -4.16 6.70 -6.23
N GLU A 59 -3.10 6.82 -7.03
CA GLU A 59 -1.97 7.71 -6.74
C GLU A 59 -2.41 9.18 -6.60
N ARG A 60 -3.19 9.70 -7.54
CA ARG A 60 -3.72 11.08 -7.48
C ARG A 60 -4.61 11.31 -6.25
N THR A 61 -5.39 10.29 -5.87
CA THR A 61 -6.27 10.35 -4.70
C THR A 61 -5.45 10.41 -3.41
N ILE A 62 -4.39 9.60 -3.31
CA ILE A 62 -3.48 9.66 -2.18
C ILE A 62 -2.83 11.04 -2.10
N ASP A 63 -2.28 11.55 -3.20
CA ASP A 63 -1.57 12.82 -3.19
C ASP A 63 -2.49 13.97 -2.76
N SER A 64 -3.77 13.91 -3.13
CA SER A 64 -4.79 14.85 -2.65
C SER A 64 -5.02 14.75 -1.14
N LEU A 65 -5.16 13.54 -0.58
CA LEU A 65 -5.32 13.31 0.86
C LEU A 65 -4.09 13.73 1.68
N LEU A 66 -2.89 13.47 1.14
CA LEU A 66 -1.63 13.87 1.79
C LEU A 66 -1.46 15.40 1.77
N ALA A 67 -1.93 16.08 0.73
CA ALA A 67 -1.91 17.54 0.66
C ALA A 67 -2.89 18.20 1.65
N GLU A 68 -4.03 17.56 1.92
CA GLU A 68 -5.00 18.03 2.93
C GLU A 68 -4.48 17.87 4.36
N HIS A 69 -3.66 16.85 4.60
CA HIS A 69 -3.12 16.51 5.92
C HIS A 69 -1.58 16.34 5.89
N PRO A 70 -0.83 17.43 5.64
CA PRO A 70 0.61 17.35 5.43
C PRO A 70 1.34 16.85 6.69
N GLY A 71 2.06 15.74 6.55
CA GLY A 71 2.87 15.12 7.62
C GLY A 71 2.08 14.29 8.63
N GLU A 72 0.75 14.36 8.65
CA GLU A 72 -0.07 13.49 9.50
C GLU A 72 -0.20 12.08 8.92
N LEU A 73 -0.26 11.95 7.60
CA LEU A 73 -0.47 10.68 6.91
C LEU A 73 0.75 10.25 6.08
N VAL A 74 0.93 8.95 5.93
CA VAL A 74 2.00 8.33 5.13
C VAL A 74 1.45 7.20 4.26
N LYS A 75 2.04 7.04 3.07
CA LYS A 75 1.77 5.90 2.17
C LYS A 75 2.22 4.60 2.82
N THR A 76 1.42 3.54 2.69
CA THR A 76 1.84 2.19 3.07
C THR A 76 2.40 1.44 1.85
N GLY A 77 2.81 0.17 2.02
CA GLY A 77 3.14 -0.71 0.89
C GLY A 77 1.91 -1.11 0.04
N CYS A 78 0.70 -0.79 0.49
CA CYS A 78 -0.54 -1.04 -0.24
C CYS A 78 -1.04 0.27 -0.91
N PRO A 79 -1.35 0.26 -2.21
CA PRO A 79 -1.78 1.45 -2.95
C PRO A 79 -3.18 1.95 -2.54
N HIS A 80 -3.93 1.18 -1.76
CA HIS A 80 -5.28 1.55 -1.31
C HIS A 80 -5.36 1.83 0.19
N VAL A 81 -4.22 1.91 0.88
CA VAL A 81 -4.18 2.14 2.33
C VAL A 81 -3.14 3.20 2.65
N VAL A 82 -3.55 4.19 3.43
CA VAL A 82 -2.66 5.17 4.07
C VAL A 82 -2.88 5.12 5.58
N CYS A 83 -1.89 5.53 6.36
CA CYS A 83 -2.00 5.54 7.81
C CYS A 83 -1.34 6.77 8.43
N THR A 84 -1.61 7.00 9.71
CA THR A 84 -0.96 8.08 10.46
C THR A 84 0.54 7.84 10.57
N THR A 85 1.34 8.87 10.31
CA THR A 85 2.79 8.85 10.53
C THR A 85 3.10 8.57 11.99
N LEU A 86 3.95 7.58 12.26
CA LEU A 86 4.41 7.26 13.61
C LEU A 86 5.69 8.03 13.95
N PRO A 87 5.90 8.42 15.23
CA PRO A 87 7.19 8.96 15.67
C PRO A 87 8.33 7.98 15.37
N THR A 88 9.49 8.52 14.99
CA THR A 88 10.69 7.71 14.68
C THR A 88 11.22 6.95 15.90
N HIS A 89 11.13 7.56 17.08
CA HIS A 89 11.43 6.93 18.36
C HIS A 89 10.34 7.31 19.35
N TRP A 90 9.79 6.31 20.03
CA TRP A 90 8.78 6.52 21.06
C TRP A 90 9.06 5.67 22.29
N ARG A 91 8.65 6.18 23.44
CA ARG A 91 8.78 5.45 24.70
C ARG A 91 7.80 4.28 24.72
N SER A 92 8.27 3.10 25.10
CA SER A 92 7.41 1.92 25.25
C SER A 92 6.26 2.17 26.23
N ASN A 93 5.10 1.59 25.91
CA ASN A 93 3.82 1.69 26.60
C ASN A 93 3.33 3.13 26.89
N LYS A 94 3.87 4.11 26.18
CA LYS A 94 3.40 5.51 26.23
C LYS A 94 2.39 5.74 25.10
N THR A 95 1.30 6.42 25.42
CA THR A 95 0.33 6.92 24.44
C THR A 95 1.02 7.69 23.32
N LEU A 96 0.64 7.44 22.08
CA LEU A 96 1.15 8.17 20.92
C LEU A 96 0.74 9.66 20.99
N PRO A 97 1.54 10.57 20.42
CA PRO A 97 1.22 12.00 20.44
C PRO A 97 -0.04 12.32 19.62
N ILE A 98 -0.34 11.48 18.63
CA ILE A 98 -1.51 11.57 17.76
C ILE A 98 -2.14 10.17 17.71
N ALA A 99 -3.48 10.11 17.67
CA ALA A 99 -4.19 8.86 17.51
C ALA A 99 -3.87 8.23 16.14
N PHE A 100 -3.43 6.97 16.14
CA PHE A 100 -3.16 6.25 14.92
C PHE A 100 -4.47 5.96 14.15
N LYS A 101 -4.47 6.21 12.85
CA LYS A 101 -5.58 5.93 11.95
C LYS A 101 -5.08 5.10 10.77
N VAL A 102 -5.93 4.22 10.27
CA VAL A 102 -5.78 3.56 8.97
C VAL A 102 -6.94 4.03 8.10
N ILE A 103 -6.63 4.49 6.89
CA ILE A 103 -7.60 5.01 5.93
C ILE A 103 -7.56 4.14 4.67
N ALA A 104 -8.71 3.63 4.26
CA ALA A 104 -8.88 2.87 3.04
C ALA A 104 -9.38 3.77 1.90
N LEU A 105 -8.75 3.69 0.74
CA LEU A 105 -9.11 4.51 -0.42
C LEU A 105 -10.17 3.86 -1.31
N GLY A 106 -10.26 2.53 -1.27
CA GLY A 106 -11.32 1.76 -1.91
C GLY A 106 -12.33 1.26 -0.87
N ASP A 107 -13.55 0.94 -1.30
CA ASP A 107 -14.67 0.63 -0.40
C ASP A 107 -14.37 -0.54 0.53
N VAL A 108 -14.36 -0.28 1.85
CA VAL A 108 -14.23 -1.29 2.90
C VAL A 108 -15.48 -1.22 3.77
N PRO A 109 -16.26 -2.30 3.92
CA PRO A 109 -17.49 -2.27 4.70
C PRO A 109 -17.25 -1.83 6.15
N ASP A 110 -18.13 -0.95 6.64
CA ASP A 110 -18.19 -0.59 8.06
C ASP A 110 -18.31 -1.84 8.95
N GLY A 111 -17.63 -1.83 10.08
CA GLY A 111 -17.56 -2.99 10.98
C GLY A 111 -16.37 -3.92 10.71
N THR A 112 -15.65 -3.74 9.60
CA THR A 112 -14.44 -4.53 9.30
C THR A 112 -13.37 -4.31 10.37
N LEU A 113 -12.85 -5.39 10.93
CA LEU A 113 -11.77 -5.33 11.93
C LEU A 113 -10.45 -4.99 11.25
N VAL A 114 -9.74 -4.02 11.82
CA VAL A 114 -8.40 -3.63 11.39
C VAL A 114 -7.44 -3.86 12.55
N THR A 115 -6.44 -4.71 12.34
CA THR A 115 -5.42 -5.03 13.34
C THR A 115 -4.05 -4.56 12.87
N VAL A 116 -3.30 -3.92 13.76
CA VAL A 116 -1.90 -3.53 13.54
C VAL A 116 -1.00 -4.58 14.17
N MET A 117 0.04 -4.95 13.44
CA MET A 117 1.14 -5.78 13.93
C MET A 117 2.44 -5.00 13.79
N ALA A 118 3.40 -5.29 14.66
CA ALA A 118 4.73 -4.72 14.60
C ALA A 118 5.74 -5.85 14.70
N GLY A 119 6.82 -5.77 13.95
CA GLY A 119 7.89 -6.74 13.99
C GLY A 119 9.12 -6.24 13.26
N ASN A 120 10.28 -6.80 13.64
CA ASN A 120 11.56 -6.66 12.95
C ASN A 120 12.39 -7.95 13.14
N ASP A 121 13.63 -7.95 12.69
CA ASP A 121 14.49 -9.14 12.73
C ASP A 121 14.82 -9.60 14.16
N GLU A 122 14.90 -8.68 15.12
CA GLU A 122 15.15 -9.00 16.53
C GLU A 122 13.87 -9.46 17.26
N ASN A 123 12.73 -8.87 16.91
CA ASN A 123 11.45 -9.12 17.53
C ASN A 123 10.38 -9.29 16.46
N PHE A 124 10.18 -10.54 16.02
CA PHE A 124 9.23 -10.87 14.97
C PHE A 124 7.79 -10.44 15.28
N CYS A 125 7.40 -10.42 16.56
CA CYS A 125 6.07 -10.02 17.00
C CYS A 125 6.17 -9.08 18.22
N GLY A 126 6.29 -7.79 17.92
CA GLY A 126 6.27 -6.73 18.91
C GLY A 126 4.93 -6.68 19.66
N GLU A 127 5.01 -6.68 20.99
CA GLU A 127 3.81 -6.54 21.83
C GLU A 127 3.18 -5.16 21.65
N LEU A 128 1.88 -5.14 21.36
CA LEU A 128 1.07 -3.93 21.21
C LEU A 128 -0.12 -3.96 22.17
N ARG A 129 -0.64 -2.78 22.51
CA ARG A 129 -1.93 -2.61 23.21
C ARG A 129 -2.89 -1.84 22.33
N ASN A 130 -4.17 -2.19 22.42
CA ASN A 130 -5.24 -1.57 21.64
C ASN A 130 -4.95 -1.59 20.12
N CYS A 131 -4.38 -2.71 19.64
CA CYS A 131 -3.95 -2.87 18.26
C CYS A 131 -5.06 -3.29 17.30
N THR A 132 -6.31 -3.37 17.75
CA THR A 132 -7.48 -3.63 16.90
C THR A 132 -8.43 -2.44 16.96
N SER A 133 -8.96 -2.05 15.81
CA SER A 133 -10.02 -1.06 15.66
C SER A 133 -11.03 -1.51 14.61
N ILE A 134 -12.12 -0.75 14.47
CA ILE A 134 -13.21 -1.01 13.54
C ILE A 134 -13.15 0.04 12.44
N MET A 135 -13.21 -0.41 11.18
CA MET A 135 -13.38 0.46 10.03
C MET A 135 -14.75 1.12 10.07
N LYS A 136 -14.78 2.44 9.92
CA LYS A 136 -16.01 3.21 9.79
C LYS A 136 -15.81 4.39 8.85
N ASN A 137 -16.63 4.51 7.83
CA ASN A 137 -16.49 5.54 6.78
C ASN A 137 -15.05 5.58 6.26
N GLN A 138 -14.52 4.42 5.89
CA GLN A 138 -13.16 4.30 5.35
C GLN A 138 -12.02 4.64 6.31
N VAL A 139 -12.31 4.90 7.60
CA VAL A 139 -11.30 5.22 8.62
C VAL A 139 -11.44 4.28 9.82
N ALA A 140 -10.35 3.59 10.16
CA ALA A 140 -10.20 2.88 11.42
C ALA A 140 -9.32 3.70 12.36
N LYS A 141 -9.92 4.28 13.41
CA LYS A 141 -9.21 5.08 14.42
C LYS A 141 -8.87 4.21 15.63
N PHE A 142 -7.60 4.08 15.95
CA PHE A 142 -7.16 3.26 17.08
C PHE A 142 -7.25 4.08 18.36
N ASN A 143 -7.95 3.54 19.34
CA ASN A 143 -8.11 4.17 20.64
C ASN A 143 -6.88 3.88 21.51
N ASP A 144 -5.95 4.83 21.57
CA ASP A 144 -4.75 4.72 22.39
C ASP A 144 -3.89 3.49 22.02
N LEU A 145 -3.57 3.33 20.74
CA LEU A 145 -2.58 2.34 20.28
C LEU A 145 -1.24 2.58 20.99
N ARG A 146 -0.63 1.52 21.51
CA ARG A 146 0.70 1.60 22.16
C ARG A 146 1.61 0.46 21.73
N PHE A 147 2.89 0.81 21.59
CA PHE A 147 3.99 -0.14 21.40
C PHE A 147 4.57 -0.50 22.77
N VAL A 148 4.46 -1.75 23.21
CA VAL A 148 4.97 -2.23 24.51
C VAL A 148 6.35 -2.87 24.34
N GLY A 149 6.51 -3.70 23.31
CA GLY A 149 7.78 -4.29 22.94
C GLY A 149 8.83 -3.23 22.55
N ARG A 150 10.10 -3.56 22.73
CA ARG A 150 11.23 -2.74 22.25
C ARG A 150 11.70 -3.28 20.89
N SER A 151 12.12 -2.40 19.98
CA SER A 151 12.64 -2.77 18.66
C SER A 151 14.08 -3.30 18.71
N GLY A 152 14.83 -3.00 19.77
CA GLY A 152 16.27 -3.30 19.83
C GLY A 152 17.10 -2.04 20.00
N ARG A 153 18.42 -2.15 19.83
CA ARG A 153 19.32 -0.98 19.82
C ARG A 153 19.56 -0.53 18.38
N GLY A 154 18.94 0.58 17.97
CA GLY A 154 19.20 1.23 16.68
C GLY A 154 18.17 0.97 15.57
N GLU A 155 17.05 0.33 15.92
CA GLU A 155 15.93 -0.02 15.03
C GLU A 155 14.68 0.86 15.25
#